data_AF-J2YBC2-F1
#
_entry.id   AF-J2YBC2-F1
#
_cell.length_a   1.000
_cell.length_b   1.000
_cell.length_c   1.000
_cell.angle_alpha   90.00
_cell.angle_beta   90.00
_cell.angle_gamma   90.00
#
_symmetry.space_group_name_H-M   'P 1'
#
loop_
_entity.id
_entity.type
_entity.pdbx_description
1 polymer ?
#
loop_
_entity_poly.entity_id
_entity_poly.type
_entity_poly.pdbx_seq_one_letter_code
_entity_poly.pdbx_strand_id
1 'polypeptide(L)'
;MRAARSLLFVALLPLFAGCQLLDAPRQSASHAGQTRTQGELTAADGKLVFQPCQEQRRYIVNDSGGTSVLQQAASLADDRGKLFADVRGYVVSSATAGTDSQLNLEQLYRLERSGTACDDVNFKLLILRAAGHGPEWNLKANGKGLVLEREGQAPLAVPFMEEQLGDGRFNLSTEANGQKVELWVAPQRCVDSVTGSVQHMSAELRVNGQVQRGCAYFGGARND
;
A
#
# COMPACT_ATOMS: atom_id res chain seq x y z
N MET A 1 -11.57 6.93 68.03
CA MET A 1 -11.24 6.07 66.87
C MET A 1 -12.21 6.33 65.70
N ARG A 2 -12.10 7.47 65.00
CA ARG A 2 -12.96 7.79 63.83
C ARG A 2 -12.23 8.48 62.66
N ALA A 3 -10.91 8.67 62.75
CA ALA A 3 -10.12 9.33 61.71
C ALA A 3 -9.44 8.37 60.71
N ALA A 4 -9.47 7.05 60.97
CA ALA A 4 -8.75 6.07 60.14
C ALA A 4 -9.54 5.58 58.90
N ARG A 5 -10.85 5.88 58.79
CA ARG A 5 -11.68 5.39 57.69
C ARG A 5 -11.78 6.34 56.48
N SER A 6 -11.41 7.62 56.65
CA SER A 6 -11.52 8.62 55.57
C SER A 6 -10.26 8.73 54.69
N LEU A 7 -9.12 8.19 55.15
CA LEU A 7 -7.85 8.20 54.40
C LEU A 7 -7.74 7.09 53.34
N LEU A 8 -8.56 6.04 53.44
CA LEU A 8 -8.56 4.92 52.49
C LEU A 8 -9.20 5.24 51.14
N PHE A 9 -10.04 6.28 51.06
CA PHE A 9 -10.69 6.68 49.80
C PHE A 9 -9.85 7.61 48.94
N VAL A 10 -8.86 8.32 49.51
CA VAL A 10 -8.00 9.25 48.76
C VAL A 10 -6.83 8.52 48.08
N ALA A 11 -6.41 7.36 48.61
CA ALA A 11 -5.29 6.59 48.06
C ALA A 11 -5.62 5.75 46.81
N LEU A 12 -6.90 5.60 46.44
CA LEU A 12 -7.32 4.84 45.24
C LEU A 12 -7.64 5.71 44.01
N LEU A 13 -7.57 7.04 44.12
CA LEU A 13 -7.79 7.94 42.99
C LEU A 13 -6.74 7.90 41.85
N PRO A 14 -5.47 7.45 42.01
CA PRO A 14 -4.56 7.45 40.87
C PRO A 14 -4.74 6.24 39.94
N LEU A 15 -5.56 5.24 40.32
CA LEU A 15 -5.76 4.02 39.51
C LEU A 15 -6.64 4.22 38.27
N PHE A 16 -7.37 5.33 38.17
CA PHE A 16 -8.22 5.65 37.02
C PHE A 16 -7.59 6.63 36.02
N ALA A 17 -6.37 7.14 36.27
CA ALA A 17 -5.71 8.11 35.39
C ALA A 17 -4.73 7.49 34.37
N GLY A 18 -4.56 6.15 34.37
CA GLY A 18 -3.54 5.47 33.56
C GLY A 18 -3.86 5.31 32.06
N CYS A 19 -5.11 5.48 31.63
CA CYS A 19 -5.50 5.17 30.24
C CYS A 19 -5.26 6.30 29.22
N GLN A 20 -4.95 7.54 29.65
CA GLN A 20 -4.75 8.65 28.70
C GLN A 20 -3.29 8.81 28.22
N LEU A 21 -2.36 8.01 28.75
CA LEU A 21 -0.94 8.08 28.37
C LEU A 21 -0.56 7.18 27.17
N LEU A 22 -1.52 6.41 26.64
CA LEU A 22 -1.32 5.53 25.48
C LEU A 22 -1.84 6.12 24.16
N ASP A 23 -2.55 7.25 24.20
CA ASP A 23 -2.91 8.04 23.00
C ASP A 23 -1.76 8.99 22.63
N ALA A 24 -0.54 8.45 22.50
CA ALA A 24 0.49 9.18 21.77
C ALA A 24 -0.02 9.35 20.33
N PRO A 25 -0.15 10.58 19.81
CA PRO A 25 -0.58 10.79 18.43
C PRO A 25 0.42 10.07 17.53
N ARG A 26 -0.04 9.01 16.87
CA ARG A 26 0.77 8.26 15.91
C ARG A 26 1.14 9.25 14.81
N GLN A 27 2.42 9.62 14.76
CA GLN A 27 2.96 10.40 13.67
C GLN A 27 2.76 9.60 12.40
N SER A 28 1.80 10.01 11.56
CA SER A 28 1.79 9.63 10.15
C SER A 28 3.19 9.95 9.62
N ALA A 29 3.85 8.97 9.00
CA ALA A 29 5.17 9.19 8.43
C ALA A 29 5.10 10.40 7.50
N SER A 30 5.87 11.45 7.81
CA SER A 30 5.88 12.65 6.98
C SER A 30 6.50 12.32 5.63
N HIS A 31 5.75 12.49 4.55
CA HIS A 31 6.26 12.35 3.18
C HIS A 31 6.88 13.65 2.64
N ALA A 32 7.20 14.62 3.50
CA ALA A 32 7.73 15.91 3.09
C ALA A 32 9.03 15.74 2.28
N GLY A 33 9.07 16.36 1.10
CA GLY A 33 10.19 16.28 0.16
C GLY A 33 10.31 14.98 -0.63
N GLN A 34 9.46 13.99 -0.36
CA GLN A 34 9.44 12.73 -1.12
C GLN A 34 8.52 12.85 -2.33
N THR A 35 8.89 12.19 -3.42
CA THR A 35 8.05 12.06 -4.61
C THR A 35 7.68 10.61 -4.84
N ARG A 36 6.40 10.34 -5.08
CA ARG A 36 5.92 9.03 -5.54
C ARG A 36 5.97 8.98 -7.06
N THR A 37 6.51 7.91 -7.62
CA THR A 37 6.72 7.76 -9.06
C THR A 37 6.62 6.31 -9.48
N GLN A 38 6.04 6.07 -10.65
CA GLN A 38 5.99 4.77 -11.30
C GLN A 38 7.09 4.66 -12.35
N GLY A 39 7.63 3.46 -12.55
CA GLY A 39 8.71 3.25 -13.51
C GLY A 39 9.13 1.81 -13.68
N GLU A 40 10.15 1.62 -14.51
CA GLU A 40 10.82 0.34 -14.71
C GLU A 40 12.04 0.22 -13.79
N LEU A 41 12.19 -0.94 -13.16
CA LEU A 41 13.40 -1.38 -12.47
C LEU A 41 14.16 -2.37 -13.35
N THR A 42 15.44 -2.12 -13.51
CA THR A 42 16.39 -2.99 -14.22
C THR A 42 17.64 -3.21 -13.39
N ALA A 43 18.25 -4.39 -13.50
CA ALA A 43 19.58 -4.62 -12.94
C ALA A 43 20.65 -4.18 -13.96
N ALA A 44 21.58 -3.32 -13.55
CA ALA A 44 22.73 -2.90 -14.34
C ALA A 44 23.96 -2.70 -13.43
N ASP A 45 25.10 -3.26 -13.81
CA ASP A 45 26.38 -3.14 -13.08
C ASP A 45 26.27 -3.49 -11.58
N GLY A 46 25.49 -4.51 -11.26
CA GLY A 46 25.26 -4.96 -9.88
C GLY A 46 24.38 -4.03 -9.04
N LYS A 47 23.74 -3.02 -9.65
CA LYS A 47 22.82 -2.09 -9.01
C LYS A 47 21.42 -2.19 -9.63
N LEU A 48 20.41 -1.78 -8.87
CA LEU A 48 19.09 -1.51 -9.42
C LEU A 48 19.06 -0.09 -10.00
N VAL A 49 18.51 0.02 -11.20
CA VAL A 49 18.29 1.28 -11.90
C VAL A 49 16.80 1.46 -12.13
N PHE A 50 16.27 2.58 -11.65
CA PHE A 50 14.89 3.00 -11.82
C PHE A 50 14.79 4.03 -12.94
N GLN A 51 13.90 3.78 -13.90
CA GLN A 51 13.55 4.70 -14.96
C GLN A 51 12.07 5.04 -14.83
N PRO A 52 11.70 6.31 -14.52
CA PRO A 52 10.29 6.69 -14.46
C PRO A 52 9.55 6.40 -15.76
N CYS A 53 8.28 6.01 -15.66
CA CYS A 53 7.43 5.74 -16.82
C CYS A 53 7.41 6.97 -17.74
N GLN A 54 7.56 6.74 -19.06
CA GLN A 54 7.54 7.79 -20.10
C GLN A 54 8.68 8.83 -20.01
N GLU A 55 9.75 8.55 -19.25
CA GLU A 55 10.91 9.41 -19.14
C GLU A 55 12.20 8.67 -19.54
N GLN A 56 13.20 9.42 -20.00
CA GLN A 56 14.52 8.86 -20.38
C GLN A 56 15.55 8.93 -19.25
N ARG A 57 15.29 9.72 -18.21
CA ARG A 57 16.19 9.85 -17.07
C ARG A 57 16.21 8.56 -16.25
N ARG A 58 17.37 8.25 -15.69
CA ARG A 58 17.59 7.03 -14.90
C ARG A 58 18.14 7.41 -13.52
N TYR A 59 17.81 6.57 -12.54
CA TYR A 59 18.22 6.74 -11.16
C TYR A 59 18.82 5.46 -10.62
N ILE A 60 19.99 5.55 -9.99
CA ILE A 60 20.51 4.44 -9.20
C ILE A 60 19.67 4.33 -7.93
N VAL A 61 19.14 3.15 -7.65
CA VAL A 61 18.30 2.90 -6.47
C VAL A 61 19.19 2.65 -5.26
N ASN A 62 18.95 3.41 -4.20
CA ASN A 62 19.47 3.16 -2.86
C ASN A 62 18.30 2.89 -1.92
N ASP A 63 18.22 1.70 -1.33
CA ASP A 63 17.11 1.26 -0.47
C ASP A 63 17.27 1.82 0.96
N SER A 64 17.09 3.14 1.11
CA SER A 64 17.23 3.83 2.41
C SER A 64 16.11 3.49 3.40
N GLY A 65 14.92 3.16 2.91
CA GLY A 65 13.76 2.76 3.72
C GLY A 65 13.73 1.29 4.11
N GLY A 66 14.72 0.48 3.71
CA GLY A 66 14.77 -0.95 4.05
C GLY A 66 13.62 -1.76 3.44
N THR A 67 13.16 -1.39 2.26
CA THR A 67 12.00 -2.00 1.57
C THR A 67 12.27 -3.41 1.05
N SER A 68 13.54 -3.84 1.05
CA SER A 68 14.01 -5.10 0.46
C SER A 68 13.78 -5.18 -1.05
N VAL A 69 13.79 -4.04 -1.74
CA VAL A 69 13.51 -3.96 -3.19
C VAL A 69 14.53 -4.77 -4.00
N LEU A 70 15.80 -4.78 -3.59
CA LEU A 70 16.86 -5.56 -4.26
C LEU A 70 16.57 -7.06 -4.23
N GLN A 71 16.26 -7.61 -3.05
CA GLN A 71 16.01 -9.04 -2.89
C GLN A 71 14.76 -9.47 -3.65
N GLN A 72 13.70 -8.64 -3.63
CA GLN A 72 12.47 -8.92 -4.36
C GLN A 72 12.67 -8.85 -5.86
N ALA A 73 13.35 -7.81 -6.36
CA ALA A 73 13.65 -7.67 -7.77
C ALA A 73 14.44 -8.87 -8.29
N ALA A 74 15.44 -9.34 -7.52
CA ALA A 74 16.19 -10.54 -7.85
C ALA A 74 15.33 -11.81 -7.90
N SER A 75 14.34 -11.94 -7.00
CA SER A 75 13.42 -13.09 -6.99
C SER A 75 12.37 -13.06 -8.10
N LEU A 76 12.00 -11.86 -8.55
CA LEU A 76 10.91 -11.66 -9.50
C LEU A 76 11.40 -11.54 -10.94
N ALA A 77 12.62 -11.05 -11.15
CA ALA A 77 13.22 -10.89 -12.47
C ALA A 77 13.18 -12.22 -13.25
N ASP A 78 12.64 -12.16 -14.45
CA ASP A 78 12.73 -13.22 -15.45
C ASP A 78 13.89 -12.88 -16.42
N ASP A 79 14.03 -13.66 -17.50
CA ASP A 79 15.07 -13.44 -18.52
C ASP A 79 15.04 -12.03 -19.15
N ARG A 80 13.92 -11.29 -19.05
CA ARG A 80 13.80 -9.92 -19.58
C ARG A 80 14.42 -8.89 -18.64
N GLY A 81 14.63 -9.21 -17.36
CA GLY A 81 15.31 -8.36 -16.38
C GLY A 81 14.65 -7.00 -16.10
N LYS A 82 13.40 -6.81 -16.52
CA LYS A 82 12.60 -5.59 -16.38
C LYS A 82 11.41 -5.84 -15.47
N LEU A 83 11.25 -5.00 -14.46
CA LEU A 83 10.12 -5.05 -13.53
C LEU A 83 9.43 -3.69 -13.49
N PHE A 84 8.11 -3.67 -13.35
CA PHE A 84 7.41 -2.46 -12.98
C PHE A 84 7.56 -2.20 -11.49
N ALA A 85 7.73 -0.94 -11.11
CA ALA A 85 7.68 -0.50 -9.72
C ALA A 85 6.90 0.80 -9.54
N ASP A 86 6.21 0.90 -8.41
CA ASP A 86 5.64 2.13 -7.87
C ASP A 86 6.30 2.41 -6.53
N VAL A 87 7.05 3.51 -6.46
CA VAL A 87 7.98 3.80 -5.37
C VAL A 87 7.83 5.23 -4.89
N ARG A 88 8.24 5.49 -3.65
CA ARG A 88 8.41 6.83 -3.12
C ARG A 88 9.79 7.00 -2.53
N GLY A 89 10.37 8.18 -2.74
CA GLY A 89 11.69 8.49 -2.23
C GLY A 89 12.14 9.92 -2.51
N TYR A 90 13.41 10.16 -2.21
CA TYR A 90 14.11 11.42 -2.50
C TYR A 90 15.04 11.24 -3.70
N VAL A 91 15.00 12.21 -4.62
CA VAL A 91 16.00 12.27 -5.70
C VAL A 91 17.18 13.11 -5.22
N VAL A 92 18.36 12.50 -5.20
CA VAL A 92 19.63 13.16 -4.90
C VAL A 92 20.38 13.36 -6.21
N SER A 93 20.47 14.62 -6.64
CA SER A 93 21.18 14.98 -7.86
C SER A 93 22.67 14.63 -7.75
N SER A 94 23.23 14.01 -8.79
CA SER A 94 24.68 13.86 -8.85
C SER A 94 25.36 15.21 -9.08
N ALA A 95 26.47 15.46 -8.38
CA ALA A 95 27.31 16.64 -8.58
C ALA A 95 28.23 16.50 -9.81
N THR A 96 28.36 15.30 -10.39
CA THR A 96 29.25 15.02 -11.52
C THR A 96 28.46 14.87 -12.82
N ALA A 97 28.77 15.70 -13.81
CA ALA A 97 28.15 15.61 -15.14
C ALA A 97 28.37 14.22 -15.76
N GLY A 98 27.30 13.63 -16.31
CA GLY A 98 27.34 12.31 -16.96
C GLY A 98 27.17 11.11 -16.02
N THR A 99 26.83 11.33 -14.75
CA THR A 99 26.48 10.25 -13.81
C THR A 99 24.99 10.31 -13.46
N ASP A 100 24.34 9.14 -13.40
CA ASP A 100 22.94 9.04 -13.01
C ASP A 100 22.74 9.54 -11.57
N SER A 101 21.67 10.31 -11.36
CA SER A 101 21.24 10.72 -10.02
C SER A 101 20.80 9.53 -9.19
N GLN A 102 20.72 9.68 -7.87
CA GLN A 102 20.29 8.60 -6.98
C GLN A 102 18.83 8.77 -6.56
N LEU A 103 18.08 7.65 -6.49
CA LEU A 103 16.79 7.57 -5.82
C LEU A 103 17.00 6.90 -4.46
N ASN A 104 16.89 7.67 -3.39
CA ASN A 104 16.78 7.15 -2.03
C ASN A 104 15.34 6.68 -1.80
N LEU A 105 15.12 5.38 -1.96
CA LEU A 105 13.82 4.76 -1.90
C LEU A 105 13.41 4.55 -0.44
N GLU A 106 12.28 5.14 -0.06
CA GLU A 106 11.71 5.09 1.29
C GLU A 106 10.52 4.12 1.38
N GLN A 107 9.76 3.97 0.28
CA GLN A 107 8.59 3.11 0.25
C GLN A 107 8.42 2.44 -1.11
N LEU A 108 8.09 1.15 -1.09
CA LEU A 108 7.76 0.34 -2.26
C LEU A 108 6.26 0.01 -2.21
N TYR A 109 5.47 0.59 -3.11
CA TYR A 109 4.03 0.37 -3.18
C TYR A 109 3.69 -0.90 -3.96
N ARG A 110 4.42 -1.12 -5.06
CA ARG A 110 4.18 -2.22 -6.00
C ARG A 110 5.47 -2.63 -6.69
N LEU A 111 5.66 -3.93 -6.88
CA LEU A 111 6.70 -4.54 -7.71
C LEU A 111 6.10 -5.73 -8.47
N GLU A 112 6.14 -5.72 -9.79
CA GLU A 112 5.53 -6.77 -10.62
C GLU A 112 6.27 -6.98 -11.95
N ARG A 113 6.06 -8.14 -12.60
CA ARG A 113 6.65 -8.46 -13.93
C ARG A 113 5.99 -7.73 -15.10
N SER A 114 5.05 -6.82 -14.82
CA SER A 114 4.20 -6.21 -15.84
C SER A 114 5.00 -5.27 -16.74
N GLY A 115 4.91 -5.48 -18.06
CA GLY A 115 5.45 -4.56 -19.05
C GLY A 115 4.50 -3.42 -19.42
N THR A 116 3.24 -3.47 -19.00
CA THR A 116 2.20 -2.52 -19.44
C THR A 116 1.67 -1.64 -18.32
N ALA A 117 2.14 -1.83 -17.08
CA ALA A 117 1.67 -1.05 -15.94
C ALA A 117 2.04 0.45 -16.05
N CYS A 118 3.10 0.79 -16.79
CA CYS A 118 3.41 2.17 -17.16
C CYS A 118 2.41 2.81 -18.15
N ASP A 119 1.58 2.01 -18.82
CA ASP A 119 0.61 2.46 -19.81
C ASP A 119 -0.82 2.55 -19.24
N ASP A 120 -1.00 2.26 -17.93
CA ASP A 120 -2.32 2.33 -17.29
C ASP A 120 -2.77 3.78 -17.11
N VAL A 121 -3.51 4.27 -18.10
CA VAL A 121 -4.11 5.61 -18.10
C VAL A 121 -5.09 5.85 -16.94
N ASN A 122 -5.65 4.78 -16.35
CA ASN A 122 -6.62 4.89 -15.27
C ASN A 122 -5.96 4.96 -13.88
N PHE A 123 -4.64 4.74 -13.79
CA PHE A 123 -3.95 4.75 -12.50
C PHE A 123 -4.17 6.07 -11.73
N LYS A 124 -4.16 7.22 -12.41
CA LYS A 124 -4.38 8.55 -11.81
C LYS A 124 -5.77 8.72 -11.18
N LEU A 125 -6.76 7.94 -11.63
CA LEU A 125 -8.13 7.98 -11.10
C LEU A 125 -8.36 6.95 -10.01
N LEU A 126 -7.50 5.93 -9.94
CA LEU A 126 -7.61 4.83 -8.98
C LEU A 126 -7.28 5.34 -7.58
N ILE A 127 -8.16 5.06 -6.61
CA ILE A 127 -7.90 5.26 -5.18
C ILE A 127 -7.23 4.01 -4.63
N LEU A 128 -7.79 2.84 -4.94
CA LEU A 128 -7.34 1.54 -4.46
C LEU A 128 -7.63 0.46 -5.49
N ARG A 129 -6.71 -0.48 -5.64
CA ARG A 129 -7.01 -1.80 -6.19
C ARG A 129 -6.69 -2.88 -5.18
N ALA A 130 -7.54 -3.89 -5.11
CA ALA A 130 -7.29 -5.14 -4.41
C ALA A 130 -7.64 -6.32 -5.33
N ALA A 131 -6.87 -7.40 -5.26
CA ALA A 131 -7.15 -8.61 -6.04
C ALA A 131 -6.63 -9.84 -5.31
N GLY A 132 -7.21 -11.00 -5.62
CA GLY A 132 -6.77 -12.27 -5.07
C GLY A 132 -7.24 -13.46 -5.90
N HIS A 133 -6.77 -14.63 -5.47
CA HIS A 133 -6.87 -15.88 -6.21
C HIS A 133 -7.63 -16.96 -5.42
N GLY A 134 -8.15 -17.95 -6.15
CA GLY A 134 -8.78 -19.15 -5.58
C GLY A 134 -10.05 -18.90 -4.78
N PRO A 135 -11.14 -18.33 -5.38
CA PRO A 135 -11.34 -18.02 -6.79
C PRO A 135 -10.84 -16.62 -7.18
N GLU A 136 -10.78 -16.33 -8.49
CA GLU A 136 -10.32 -15.02 -8.96
C GLU A 136 -11.28 -13.89 -8.59
N TRP A 137 -10.72 -12.80 -8.05
CA TRP A 137 -11.46 -11.55 -7.81
C TRP A 137 -10.58 -10.32 -7.97
N ASN A 138 -11.19 -9.23 -8.43
CA ASN A 138 -10.54 -7.93 -8.58
C ASN A 138 -11.51 -6.82 -8.19
N LEU A 139 -11.04 -5.90 -7.36
CA LEU A 139 -11.79 -4.76 -6.87
C LEU A 139 -11.03 -3.48 -7.15
N LYS A 140 -11.68 -2.53 -7.82
CA LYS A 140 -11.14 -1.18 -8.08
C LYS A 140 -12.07 -0.14 -7.49
N ALA A 141 -11.52 0.78 -6.69
CA ALA A 141 -12.23 1.92 -6.16
C ALA A 141 -11.66 3.23 -6.73
N ASN A 142 -12.55 4.15 -7.10
CA ASN A 142 -12.21 5.50 -7.54
C ASN A 142 -13.28 6.49 -7.05
N GLY A 143 -13.13 7.78 -7.41
CA GLY A 143 -14.09 8.82 -6.99
C GLY A 143 -15.53 8.66 -7.51
N LYS A 144 -15.80 7.73 -8.43
CA LYS A 144 -17.16 7.43 -8.94
C LYS A 144 -17.80 6.21 -8.28
N GLY A 145 -17.02 5.40 -7.55
CA GLY A 145 -17.51 4.20 -6.91
C GLY A 145 -16.52 3.04 -6.98
N LEU A 146 -17.05 1.86 -6.74
CA LEU A 146 -16.33 0.59 -6.63
C LEU A 146 -16.84 -0.36 -7.71
N VAL A 147 -15.91 -1.05 -8.37
CA VAL A 147 -16.21 -2.15 -9.29
C VAL A 147 -15.57 -3.42 -8.74
N LEU A 148 -16.39 -4.43 -8.47
CA LEU A 148 -15.97 -5.78 -8.07
C LEU A 148 -16.23 -6.76 -9.21
N GLU A 149 -15.16 -7.37 -9.70
CA GLU A 149 -15.15 -8.44 -10.69
C GLU A 149 -14.81 -9.75 -9.97
N ARG A 150 -15.56 -10.81 -10.28
CA ARG A 150 -15.36 -12.15 -9.70
C ARG A 150 -15.53 -13.21 -10.77
N GLU A 151 -14.77 -14.29 -10.63
CA GLU A 151 -14.84 -15.43 -11.55
C GLU A 151 -16.28 -15.92 -11.74
N GLY A 152 -16.71 -16.02 -13.00
CA GLY A 152 -18.04 -16.51 -13.37
C GLY A 152 -19.21 -15.61 -12.98
N GLN A 153 -18.98 -14.37 -12.52
CA GLN A 153 -20.03 -13.45 -12.07
C GLN A 153 -20.03 -12.14 -12.86
N ALA A 154 -21.20 -11.52 -12.99
CA ALA A 154 -21.32 -10.19 -13.57
C ALA A 154 -20.61 -9.14 -12.68
N PRO A 155 -19.92 -8.14 -13.26
CA PRO A 155 -19.31 -7.06 -12.50
C PRO A 155 -20.34 -6.31 -11.63
N LEU A 156 -20.01 -6.09 -10.36
CA LEU A 156 -20.81 -5.28 -9.43
C LEU A 156 -20.21 -3.87 -9.38
N ALA A 157 -20.92 -2.89 -9.93
CA ALA A 157 -20.53 -1.47 -9.89
C ALA A 157 -21.46 -0.69 -8.97
N VAL A 158 -20.94 -0.17 -7.86
CA VAL A 158 -21.74 0.39 -6.75
C VAL A 158 -21.00 1.53 -6.04
N PRO A 159 -21.72 2.47 -5.39
CA PRO A 159 -21.09 3.40 -4.45
C PRO A 159 -20.54 2.63 -3.24
N PHE A 160 -19.60 3.23 -2.51
CA PHE A 160 -19.02 2.65 -1.30
C PHE A 160 -18.84 3.71 -0.21
N MET A 161 -18.75 3.25 1.04
CA MET A 161 -18.36 4.02 2.20
C MET A 161 -17.00 3.54 2.68
N GLU A 162 -16.11 4.48 3.00
CA GLU A 162 -14.80 4.20 3.60
C GLU A 162 -14.85 4.47 5.10
N GLU A 163 -14.41 3.50 5.90
CA GLU A 163 -14.25 3.62 7.35
C GLU A 163 -12.77 3.44 7.72
N GLN A 164 -12.21 4.37 8.49
CA GLN A 164 -10.83 4.32 8.98
C GLN A 164 -10.76 3.59 10.32
N LEU A 165 -9.87 2.61 10.44
CA LEU A 165 -9.78 1.67 11.58
C LEU A 165 -8.51 1.87 12.44
N GLY A 166 -7.74 2.92 12.15
CA GLY A 166 -6.45 3.22 12.78
C GLY A 166 -5.29 2.39 12.22
N ASP A 167 -4.07 2.83 12.50
CA ASP A 167 -2.82 2.21 12.00
C ASP A 167 -2.76 2.05 10.47
N GLY A 168 -3.38 2.97 9.73
CA GLY A 168 -3.49 2.90 8.27
C GLY A 168 -4.42 1.78 7.74
N ARG A 169 -5.11 1.06 8.63
CA ARG A 169 -6.16 0.09 8.24
C ARG A 169 -7.45 0.82 7.93
N PHE A 170 -8.19 0.30 6.95
CA PHE A 170 -9.50 0.84 6.58
C PHE A 170 -10.38 -0.23 5.96
N ASN A 171 -11.68 0.05 5.88
CA ASN A 171 -12.68 -0.80 5.27
C ASN A 171 -13.43 -0.03 4.18
N LEU A 172 -13.60 -0.63 3.00
CA LEU A 172 -14.55 -0.15 1.99
C LEU A 172 -15.80 -1.03 2.03
N SER A 173 -16.97 -0.45 2.26
CA SER A 173 -18.22 -1.20 2.40
C SER A 173 -19.33 -0.70 1.49
N THR A 174 -20.21 -1.60 1.08
CA THR A 174 -21.40 -1.30 0.29
C THR A 174 -22.45 -2.40 0.46
N GLU A 175 -23.72 -2.01 0.40
CA GLU A 175 -24.84 -2.93 0.41
C GLU A 175 -25.77 -2.56 -0.74
N ALA A 176 -25.76 -3.38 -1.79
CA ALA A 176 -26.51 -3.13 -3.02
C ALA A 176 -26.77 -4.45 -3.75
N ASN A 177 -27.87 -4.50 -4.50
CA ASN A 177 -28.27 -5.69 -5.28
C ASN A 177 -28.34 -6.98 -4.45
N GLY A 178 -28.73 -6.87 -3.17
CA GLY A 178 -28.79 -8.00 -2.23
C GLY A 178 -27.43 -8.57 -1.83
N GLN A 179 -26.34 -7.83 -2.06
CA GLN A 179 -24.98 -8.20 -1.69
C GLN A 179 -24.43 -7.18 -0.69
N LYS A 180 -23.96 -7.68 0.45
CA LYS A 180 -23.11 -6.93 1.37
C LYS A 180 -21.66 -7.21 1.03
N VAL A 181 -20.93 -6.18 0.63
CA VAL A 181 -19.51 -6.27 0.26
C VAL A 181 -18.69 -5.42 1.24
N GLU A 182 -17.62 -6.00 1.76
CA GLU A 182 -16.66 -5.33 2.63
C GLU A 182 -15.24 -5.66 2.13
N LEU A 183 -14.37 -4.67 2.05
CA LEU A 183 -12.96 -4.83 1.73
C LEU A 183 -12.13 -4.28 2.86
N TRP A 184 -11.57 -5.19 3.67
CA TRP A 184 -10.68 -4.85 4.77
C TRP A 184 -9.26 -4.76 4.25
N VAL A 185 -8.60 -3.63 4.45
CA VAL A 185 -7.25 -3.37 3.97
C VAL A 185 -6.34 -3.02 5.14
N ALA A 186 -5.14 -3.59 5.14
CA ALA A 186 -4.11 -3.31 6.13
C ALA A 186 -2.77 -2.99 5.44
N PRO A 187 -1.97 -2.04 5.97
CA PRO A 187 -0.65 -1.70 5.46
C PRO A 187 0.37 -2.76 5.85
N GLN A 188 0.17 -3.95 5.28
CA GLN A 188 1.01 -5.12 5.47
C GLN A 188 1.47 -5.59 4.10
N ARG A 189 2.78 -5.69 3.93
CA ARG A 189 3.38 -6.20 2.70
C ARG A 189 2.78 -7.56 2.33
N CYS A 190 2.34 -7.67 1.08
CA CYS A 190 1.66 -8.83 0.54
C CYS A 190 2.39 -9.29 -0.73
N VAL A 191 2.72 -10.58 -0.78
CA VAL A 191 3.28 -11.21 -1.98
C VAL A 191 2.18 -12.06 -2.60
N ASP A 192 1.85 -11.74 -3.84
CA ASP A 192 0.87 -12.47 -4.62
C ASP A 192 1.39 -13.89 -4.91
N SER A 193 0.66 -14.91 -4.47
CA SER A 193 1.14 -16.29 -4.51
C SER A 193 1.21 -16.89 -5.92
N VAL A 194 0.48 -16.30 -6.88
CA VAL A 194 0.42 -16.81 -8.26
C VAL A 194 1.44 -16.09 -9.13
N THR A 195 1.53 -14.77 -9.01
CA THR A 195 2.37 -13.92 -9.87
C THR A 195 3.74 -13.62 -9.27
N GLY A 196 3.89 -13.76 -7.95
CA GLY A 196 5.06 -13.32 -7.19
C GLY A 196 5.15 -11.80 -6.99
N SER A 197 4.17 -11.05 -7.50
CA SER A 197 4.15 -9.59 -7.40
C SER A 197 4.06 -9.16 -5.94
N VAL A 198 4.73 -8.06 -5.58
CA VAL A 198 4.69 -7.52 -4.23
C VAL A 198 3.86 -6.25 -4.20
N GLN A 199 2.95 -6.17 -3.24
CA GLN A 199 2.14 -5.00 -2.94
C GLN A 199 2.36 -4.59 -1.49
N HIS A 200 2.24 -3.31 -1.17
CA HIS A 200 2.44 -2.81 0.20
C HIS A 200 1.26 -3.08 1.16
N MET A 201 0.13 -3.59 0.66
CA MET A 201 -1.05 -3.88 1.49
C MET A 201 -1.60 -5.28 1.26
N SER A 202 -2.16 -5.85 2.32
CA SER A 202 -2.99 -7.05 2.28
C SER A 202 -4.46 -6.66 2.24
N ALA A 203 -5.27 -7.49 1.59
CA ALA A 203 -6.70 -7.30 1.49
C ALA A 203 -7.48 -8.55 1.86
N GLU A 204 -8.63 -8.33 2.50
CA GLU A 204 -9.64 -9.34 2.76
C GLU A 204 -10.99 -8.86 2.22
N LEU A 205 -11.44 -9.45 1.13
CA LEU A 205 -12.76 -9.26 0.55
C LEU A 205 -13.75 -10.15 1.29
N ARG A 206 -14.86 -9.57 1.74
CA ARG A 206 -16.00 -10.29 2.29
C ARG A 206 -17.23 -10.00 1.45
N VAL A 207 -17.83 -11.04 0.86
CA VAL A 207 -19.12 -10.91 0.19
C VAL A 207 -20.12 -11.79 0.89
N ASN A 208 -21.16 -11.19 1.47
CA ASN A 208 -22.16 -11.89 2.29
C ASN A 208 -21.51 -12.79 3.37
N GLY A 209 -20.42 -12.32 3.97
CA GLY A 209 -19.64 -13.03 4.99
C GLY A 209 -18.63 -14.05 4.44
N GLN A 210 -18.61 -14.35 3.14
CA GLN A 210 -17.60 -15.23 2.54
C GLN A 210 -16.29 -14.48 2.33
N VAL A 211 -15.23 -14.99 2.94
CA VAL A 211 -13.90 -14.37 3.00
C VAL A 211 -13.02 -14.84 1.84
N GLN A 212 -12.38 -13.88 1.17
CA GLN A 212 -11.35 -14.12 0.15
C GLN A 212 -10.17 -13.18 0.41
N ARG A 213 -8.95 -13.71 0.32
CA ARG A 213 -7.73 -12.95 0.63
C ARG A 213 -6.98 -12.58 -0.64
N GLY A 214 -6.22 -11.50 -0.55
CA GLY A 214 -5.48 -10.96 -1.67
C GLY A 214 -4.53 -9.86 -1.26
N CYS A 215 -3.96 -9.20 -2.27
CA CYS A 215 -3.07 -8.07 -2.10
C CYS A 215 -3.74 -6.78 -2.61
N ALA A 216 -3.31 -5.64 -2.09
CA ALA A 216 -3.83 -4.33 -2.46
C ALA A 216 -2.74 -3.28 -2.58
N TYR A 217 -3.03 -2.26 -3.38
CA TYR A 217 -2.20 -1.07 -3.50
C TYR A 217 -3.05 0.18 -3.75
N PHE A 218 -2.62 1.33 -3.22
CA PHE A 218 -3.19 2.63 -3.54
C PHE A 218 -2.92 3.02 -4.99
N GLY A 219 -3.93 3.57 -5.66
CA GLY A 219 -3.74 4.16 -6.98
C GLY A 219 -3.18 5.59 -6.90
N GLY A 220 -3.12 6.28 -8.03
CA GLY A 220 -2.56 7.63 -8.15
C GLY A 220 -3.46 8.74 -7.59
N ALA A 221 -4.74 8.44 -7.32
CA ALA A 221 -5.65 9.39 -6.67
C ALA A 221 -5.43 9.47 -5.15
N ARG A 222 -4.62 8.56 -4.57
CA ARG A 222 -4.30 8.50 -3.14
C ARG A 222 -2.79 8.51 -2.95
N ASN A 223 -2.28 9.51 -2.25
CA ASN A 223 -0.84 9.75 -2.08
C ASN A 223 -0.38 9.60 -0.63
N ASP A 224 -1.05 8.72 0.10
CA ASP A 224 -0.71 8.30 1.46
C ASP A 224 0.54 7.39 1.49
#